data_AF-A0A1Y1VDS1-F1
#
_entry.id   AF-A0A1Y1VDS1-F1
#
_cell.length_a   1.000
_cell.length_b   1.000
_cell.length_c   1.000
_cell.angle_alpha   90.00
_cell.angle_beta   90.00
_cell.angle_gamma   90.00
#
_symmetry.space_group_name_H-M   'P 1'
#
loop_
_entity.id
_entity.type
_entity.pdbx_description
1 polymer ?
#
loop_
_entity_poly.entity_id
_entity_poly.type
_entity_poly.pdbx_seq_one_letter_code
_entity_poly.pdbx_strand_id
1 'polypeptide(L)'
;MLEGIYTRSKNGKGKLTARIDSIVTNRWLGFPVFCLIIFAVFWLTFKIGDYPMGWIEALFEWLGSLISDSGMKDGWFKDLLVDGIIGGVGGVVVFLPNIIILYVCVSIMEDSGYMARAAFILDRIMRAFGLHGKSFIPMICGFGCNVPAIMSTRSIENRKNRLVTILVASLFSCSARIPVYSVLCKVFFPDYSFIIIFSIYVVGIIIALILAKLFSLFLVKEKEMNYLMELPDYRIPYIWNVLKHAWERSKQYLIKMGTVILGASVIIWFLSYFPHHEDENGNFKTEDSCLGRVGKFIEPVFVPQGFNWKMDVGLLAGLSAKEIVVSTLNILYGGEDEGPEEEAGDDAGAEAGKEGEGKEEEEEEEEDEEEAQAKNLSEKMRASGDLDPIGAYSYMLFTLLYFPCVATIATIGYEAGWKWAGFVVTYSLVLAWVVSAVFYRIAKLF
;
A
#
# COMPACT_ATOMS: atom_id res chain seq x y z
N MET A 1 -27.14 -48.36 33.88
CA MET A 1 -25.83 -48.11 33.24
C MET A 1 -25.98 -47.27 31.97
N LEU A 2 -26.75 -46.17 32.05
CA LEU A 2 -26.78 -45.07 31.06
C LEU A 2 -27.12 -43.77 31.82
N GLU A 3 -26.33 -43.46 32.85
CA GLU A 3 -26.17 -42.09 33.34
C GLU A 3 -25.10 -41.44 32.47
N GLY A 4 -25.43 -40.31 31.82
CA GLY A 4 -24.53 -39.66 30.87
C GLY A 4 -25.13 -39.36 29.51
N ILE A 5 -26.46 -39.45 29.35
CA ILE A 5 -27.13 -38.80 28.22
C ILE A 5 -27.03 -37.29 28.46
N TYR A 6 -25.94 -36.69 27.95
CA TYR A 6 -25.91 -35.27 27.64
C TYR A 6 -27.08 -35.01 26.69
N THR A 7 -28.11 -34.36 27.20
CA THR A 7 -29.14 -33.74 26.38
C THR A 7 -28.45 -32.66 25.56
N ARG A 8 -28.07 -32.99 24.32
CA ARG A 8 -27.64 -32.00 23.33
C ARG A 8 -28.84 -31.06 23.16
N SER A 9 -28.78 -29.90 23.80
CA SER A 9 -29.81 -28.87 23.74
C SER A 9 -30.19 -28.64 22.29
N LYS A 10 -31.50 -28.59 22.01
CA LYS A 10 -32.10 -28.46 20.68
C LYS A 10 -31.67 -27.22 19.88
N ASN A 11 -30.81 -26.36 20.43
CA ASN A 11 -30.04 -25.36 19.72
C ASN A 11 -28.56 -25.49 20.13
N GLY A 12 -27.75 -26.14 19.29
CA GLY A 12 -26.33 -26.39 19.53
C GLY A 12 -25.42 -25.16 19.45
N LYS A 13 -25.94 -23.95 19.72
CA LYS A 13 -25.18 -22.69 19.80
C LYS A 13 -25.31 -22.14 21.22
N GLY A 14 -24.21 -21.67 21.81
CA GLY A 14 -24.28 -20.95 23.10
C GLY A 14 -25.27 -19.78 23.02
N LYS A 15 -25.98 -19.46 24.13
CA LYS A 15 -26.96 -18.35 24.16
C LYS A 15 -26.36 -17.01 23.67
N LEU A 16 -25.07 -16.81 23.92
CA LEU A 16 -24.31 -15.63 23.50
C LEU A 16 -24.02 -15.65 21.99
N THR A 17 -23.53 -16.78 21.46
CA THR A 17 -23.34 -17.01 20.02
C THR A 17 -24.64 -16.80 19.25
N ALA A 18 -25.76 -17.34 19.73
CA ALA A 18 -27.05 -17.23 19.04
C ALA A 18 -27.57 -15.78 18.97
N ARG A 19 -27.33 -14.96 20.02
CA ARG A 19 -27.68 -13.53 20.01
C ARG A 19 -26.80 -12.73 19.06
N ILE A 20 -25.48 -12.95 19.10
CA ILE A 20 -24.55 -12.23 18.23
C ILE A 20 -24.81 -12.60 16.76
N ASP A 21 -24.95 -13.90 16.46
CA ASP A 21 -25.27 -14.36 15.10
C ASP A 21 -26.58 -13.73 14.59
N SER A 22 -27.60 -13.52 15.44
CA SER A 22 -28.87 -12.92 15.01
C SER A 22 -28.73 -11.49 14.47
N ILE A 23 -27.71 -10.77 14.93
CA ILE A 23 -27.36 -9.42 14.48
C ILE A 23 -26.39 -9.50 13.31
N VAL A 24 -25.27 -10.20 13.50
CA VAL A 24 -24.14 -10.26 12.56
C VAL A 24 -24.51 -10.99 11.27
N THR A 25 -25.36 -12.01 11.32
CA THR A 25 -25.74 -12.81 10.14
C THR A 25 -27.07 -12.38 9.51
N ASN A 26 -27.65 -11.27 9.98
CA ASN A 26 -28.88 -10.75 9.40
C ASN A 26 -28.63 -10.27 7.96
N ARG A 27 -29.59 -10.55 7.06
CA ARG A 27 -29.47 -10.21 5.63
C ARG A 27 -29.23 -8.72 5.35
N TRP A 28 -29.75 -7.84 6.19
CA TRP A 28 -29.59 -6.38 6.03
C TRP A 28 -28.56 -5.78 6.97
N LEU A 29 -28.49 -6.20 8.23
CA LEU A 29 -27.54 -5.65 9.21
C LEU A 29 -26.14 -6.27 9.11
N GLY A 30 -26.00 -7.47 8.56
CA GLY A 30 -24.71 -8.17 8.50
C GLY A 30 -23.66 -7.44 7.67
N PHE A 31 -24.05 -6.87 6.52
CA PHE A 31 -23.12 -6.12 5.67
C PHE A 31 -22.68 -4.78 6.30
N PRO A 32 -23.58 -3.91 6.81
CA PRO A 32 -23.19 -2.71 7.57
C PRO A 32 -22.33 -3.01 8.80
N VAL A 33 -22.66 -4.04 9.59
CA VAL A 33 -21.86 -4.43 10.76
C VAL A 33 -20.47 -4.89 10.32
N PHE A 34 -20.37 -5.64 9.23
CA PHE A 34 -19.10 -6.04 8.67
C PHE A 34 -18.27 -4.82 8.20
N CYS A 35 -18.87 -3.90 7.45
CA CYS A 35 -18.22 -2.66 7.04
C CYS A 35 -17.77 -1.82 8.24
N LEU A 36 -18.57 -1.72 9.30
CA LEU A 36 -18.22 -1.00 10.53
C LEU A 36 -17.04 -1.64 11.24
N ILE A 37 -17.00 -2.98 11.35
CA ILE A 37 -15.87 -3.68 11.95
C ILE A 37 -14.59 -3.46 11.14
N ILE A 38 -14.66 -3.56 9.82
CA ILE A 38 -13.50 -3.30 8.95
C ILE A 38 -13.05 -1.83 9.06
N PHE A 39 -14.00 -0.88 9.06
CA PHE A 39 -13.71 0.53 9.28
C PHE A 39 -13.00 0.75 10.62
N ALA A 40 -13.49 0.14 11.71
CA ALA A 40 -12.88 0.24 13.03
C ALA A 40 -11.45 -0.34 13.04
N VAL A 41 -11.21 -1.46 12.36
CA VAL A 41 -9.87 -2.03 12.21
C VAL A 41 -8.93 -1.07 11.49
N PHE A 42 -9.35 -0.49 10.37
CA PHE A 42 -8.52 0.47 9.61
C PHE A 42 -8.28 1.76 10.38
N TRP A 43 -9.34 2.34 10.96
CA TRP A 43 -9.25 3.55 11.76
C TRP A 43 -8.30 3.37 12.94
N LEU A 44 -8.42 2.26 13.66
CA LEU A 44 -7.53 1.93 14.77
C LEU A 44 -6.08 1.74 14.29
N THR A 45 -5.90 1.08 13.15
CA THR A 45 -4.56 0.80 12.60
C THR A 45 -3.83 2.10 12.28
N PHE A 46 -4.45 3.01 11.51
CA PHE A 46 -3.79 4.24 11.10
C PHE A 46 -3.71 5.26 12.22
N LYS A 47 -4.81 5.52 12.96
CA LYS A 47 -4.77 6.56 14.01
C LYS A 47 -3.83 6.21 15.16
N ILE A 48 -3.73 4.93 15.54
CA ILE A 48 -2.75 4.53 16.57
C ILE A 48 -1.37 4.32 15.96
N GLY A 49 -1.28 3.87 14.72
CA GLY A 49 -0.01 3.56 14.07
C GLY A 49 0.79 4.78 13.61
N ASP A 50 0.15 5.94 13.45
CA ASP A 50 0.81 7.23 13.19
C ASP A 50 1.82 7.60 14.27
N TYR A 51 1.41 7.56 15.54
CA TYR A 51 2.28 8.02 16.63
C TYR A 51 3.62 7.26 16.68
N PRO A 52 3.65 5.90 16.65
CA PRO A 52 4.90 5.17 16.59
C PRO A 52 5.63 5.31 15.24
N MET A 53 4.94 5.66 14.16
CA MET A 53 5.56 5.90 12.85
C MET A 53 6.45 7.15 12.94
N GLY A 54 5.90 8.28 13.41
CA GLY A 54 6.65 9.53 13.58
C GLY A 54 7.83 9.40 14.56
N TRP A 55 7.69 8.61 15.64
CA TRP A 55 8.83 8.36 16.55
C TRP A 55 9.98 7.62 15.89
N ILE A 56 9.67 6.72 14.96
CA ILE A 56 10.68 5.96 14.22
C ILE A 56 11.31 6.87 13.17
N GLU A 57 10.54 7.67 12.44
CA GLU A 57 11.04 8.66 11.46
C GLU A 57 12.03 9.62 12.12
N ALA A 58 11.64 10.27 13.21
CA ALA A 58 12.49 11.16 13.99
C ALA A 58 13.78 10.47 14.48
N LEU A 59 13.70 9.17 14.84
CA LEU A 59 14.88 8.40 15.24
C LEU A 59 15.84 8.16 14.07
N PHE A 60 15.33 7.89 12.86
CA PHE A 60 16.17 7.67 11.69
C PHE A 60 16.73 8.97 11.12
N GLU A 61 15.99 10.08 11.19
CA GLU A 61 16.48 11.42 10.88
C GLU A 61 17.61 11.83 11.82
N TRP A 62 17.41 11.64 13.13
CA TRP A 62 18.46 11.88 14.13
C TRP A 62 19.70 11.02 13.91
N LEU A 63 19.54 9.77 13.46
CA LEU A 63 20.68 8.91 13.08
C LEU A 63 21.38 9.41 11.82
N GLY A 64 20.63 9.95 10.85
CA GLY A 64 21.15 10.55 9.63
C GLY A 64 21.99 11.79 9.92
N SER A 65 21.46 12.74 10.70
CA SER A 65 22.16 13.97 11.07
C SER A 65 23.42 13.70 11.89
N LEU A 66 23.38 12.75 12.83
CA LEU A 66 24.57 12.32 13.58
C LEU A 66 25.73 11.90 12.68
N ILE A 67 25.45 11.19 11.59
CA ILE A 67 26.47 10.72 10.65
C ILE A 67 26.94 11.86 9.76
N SER A 68 26.04 12.78 9.39
CA SER A 68 26.37 13.99 8.65
C SER A 68 27.29 14.93 9.41
N ASP A 69 27.07 15.07 10.72
CA ASP A 69 27.81 15.96 11.63
C ASP A 69 29.12 15.36 12.15
N SER A 70 29.32 14.05 11.98
CA SER A 70 30.52 13.32 12.45
C SER A 70 31.84 13.73 11.77
N GLY A 71 31.83 14.75 10.90
CA GLY A 71 33.03 15.26 10.22
C GLY A 71 33.58 14.35 9.13
N MET A 72 32.77 13.42 8.60
CA MET A 72 33.13 12.69 7.39
C MET A 72 33.13 13.65 6.19
N LYS A 73 34.14 13.53 5.32
CA LYS A 73 34.18 14.30 4.07
C LYS A 73 32.94 13.97 3.24
N ASP A 74 32.29 15.01 2.72
CA ASP A 74 31.20 14.86 1.77
C ASP A 74 31.70 14.07 0.55
N GLY A 75 30.99 13.00 0.23
CA GLY A 75 31.37 12.06 -0.79
C GLY A 75 30.43 10.87 -0.81
N TRP A 76 30.43 10.15 -1.92
CA TRP A 76 29.48 9.07 -2.25
C TRP A 76 29.22 8.04 -1.15
N PHE A 77 30.17 7.82 -0.23
CA PHE A 77 30.00 6.87 0.87
C PHE A 77 29.12 7.41 2.02
N LYS A 78 29.17 8.71 2.28
CA LYS A 78 28.29 9.38 3.26
C LYS A 78 26.85 9.36 2.74
N ASP A 79 26.65 9.76 1.49
CA ASP A 79 25.33 9.78 0.82
C ASP A 79 24.74 8.36 0.71
N LEU A 80 25.57 7.33 0.44
CA LEU A 80 25.11 5.93 0.45
C LEU A 80 24.64 5.48 1.84
N LEU A 81 25.35 5.90 2.89
CA LEU A 81 25.01 5.52 4.26
C LEU A 81 23.73 6.22 4.72
N VAL A 82 23.62 7.52 4.49
CA VAL A 82 22.48 8.34 4.91
C VAL A 82 21.25 8.07 4.05
N ASP A 83 21.34 8.27 2.73
CA ASP A 83 20.17 8.20 1.85
C ASP A 83 19.87 6.77 1.41
N GLY A 84 20.91 5.99 1.09
CA GLY A 84 20.76 4.63 0.57
C GLY A 84 20.37 3.61 1.63
N ILE A 85 21.12 3.57 2.74
CA ILE A 85 20.99 2.54 3.78
C ILE A 85 20.08 3.01 4.92
N ILE A 86 20.33 4.18 5.51
CA ILE A 86 19.53 4.68 6.65
C ILE A 86 18.13 5.05 6.18
N GLY A 87 17.98 5.82 5.10
CA GLY A 87 16.69 6.08 4.47
C GLY A 87 15.97 4.79 4.05
N GLY A 88 16.71 3.85 3.43
CA GLY A 88 16.18 2.56 3.02
C GLY A 88 15.69 1.68 4.17
N VAL A 89 16.43 1.57 5.27
CA VAL A 89 16.04 0.82 6.47
C VAL A 89 14.92 1.54 7.21
N GLY A 90 15.02 2.87 7.32
CA GLY A 90 14.00 3.74 7.90
C GLY A 90 12.65 3.45 7.27
N GLY A 91 12.55 3.56 5.94
CA GLY A 91 11.31 3.26 5.21
C GLY A 91 10.70 1.89 5.53
N VAL A 92 11.49 0.83 5.74
CA VAL A 92 10.93 -0.48 6.13
C VAL A 92 10.40 -0.50 7.56
N VAL A 93 11.17 0.08 8.49
CA VAL A 93 10.91 0.00 9.93
C VAL A 93 9.76 0.91 10.32
N VAL A 94 9.62 2.05 9.64
CA VAL A 94 8.56 3.05 9.81
C VAL A 94 7.16 2.43 9.62
N PHE A 95 6.96 1.51 8.68
CA PHE A 95 5.66 0.82 8.50
C PHE A 95 5.38 -0.30 9.49
N LEU A 96 6.36 -0.74 10.28
CA LEU A 96 6.24 -1.89 11.17
C LEU A 96 5.11 -1.74 12.21
N PRO A 97 4.90 -0.58 12.86
CA PRO A 97 3.84 -0.40 13.86
C PRO A 97 2.44 -0.62 13.28
N ASN A 98 2.15 0.01 12.14
CA ASN A 98 0.91 -0.15 11.39
C ASN A 98 0.63 -1.64 11.08
N ILE A 99 1.65 -2.36 10.63
CA ILE A 99 1.55 -3.79 10.32
C ILE A 99 1.26 -4.63 11.58
N ILE A 100 1.93 -4.33 12.71
CA ILE A 100 1.70 -5.01 13.99
C ILE A 100 0.24 -4.84 14.43
N ILE A 101 -0.27 -3.60 14.43
CA ILE A 101 -1.64 -3.30 14.87
C ILE A 101 -2.67 -3.98 13.95
N LEU A 102 -2.44 -3.94 12.64
CA LEU A 102 -3.29 -4.63 11.67
C LEU A 102 -3.34 -6.14 11.94
N TYR A 103 -2.19 -6.78 12.18
CA TYR A 103 -2.15 -8.21 12.50
C TYR A 103 -2.82 -8.54 13.83
N VAL A 104 -2.67 -7.71 14.86
CA VAL A 104 -3.40 -7.86 16.13
C VAL A 104 -4.90 -7.86 15.87
N CYS A 105 -5.41 -6.90 15.09
CA CYS A 105 -6.83 -6.81 14.76
C CYS A 105 -7.33 -8.02 13.95
N VAL A 106 -6.58 -8.41 12.91
CA VAL A 106 -6.92 -9.57 12.07
C VAL A 106 -6.90 -10.87 12.90
N SER A 107 -5.90 -11.07 13.76
CA SER A 107 -5.84 -12.22 14.66
C SER A 107 -6.99 -12.25 15.66
N ILE A 108 -7.44 -11.11 16.18
CA ILE A 108 -8.65 -11.03 17.03
C ILE A 108 -9.90 -11.48 16.23
N MET A 109 -10.03 -11.06 14.98
CA MET A 109 -11.15 -11.47 14.12
C MET A 109 -11.12 -12.96 13.76
N GLU A 110 -9.92 -13.53 13.59
CA GLU A 110 -9.71 -14.95 13.30
C GLU A 110 -10.03 -15.82 14.51
N ASP A 111 -9.40 -15.53 15.66
CA ASP A 111 -9.53 -16.30 16.91
C ASP A 111 -10.94 -16.20 17.52
N SER A 112 -11.65 -15.09 17.29
CA SER A 112 -13.04 -14.94 17.74
C SER A 112 -14.02 -15.78 16.94
N GLY A 113 -13.62 -16.31 15.78
CA GLY A 113 -14.49 -17.02 14.85
C GLY A 113 -15.39 -16.10 14.01
N TYR A 114 -15.21 -14.77 14.08
CA TYR A 114 -15.97 -13.81 13.27
C TYR A 114 -15.72 -14.00 11.77
N MET A 115 -14.50 -14.36 11.37
CA MET A 115 -14.13 -14.59 9.96
C MET A 115 -15.05 -15.58 9.23
N ALA A 116 -15.51 -16.64 9.91
CA ALA A 116 -16.43 -17.61 9.30
C ALA A 116 -17.79 -17.00 8.95
N ARG A 117 -18.28 -16.04 9.76
CA ARG A 117 -19.55 -15.33 9.49
C ARG A 117 -19.38 -14.30 8.40
N ALA A 118 -18.29 -13.53 8.43
CA ALA A 118 -17.95 -12.58 7.39
C ALA A 118 -17.92 -13.29 6.02
N ALA A 119 -17.19 -14.39 5.91
CA ALA A 119 -17.15 -15.21 4.70
C ALA A 119 -18.55 -15.66 4.25
N PHE A 120 -19.44 -16.08 5.18
CA PHE A 120 -20.82 -16.48 4.86
C PHE A 120 -21.66 -15.34 4.27
N ILE A 121 -21.58 -14.13 4.82
CA ILE A 121 -22.31 -12.95 4.34
C ILE A 121 -21.89 -12.62 2.89
N LEU A 122 -20.60 -12.77 2.62
CA LEU A 122 -19.97 -12.36 1.36
C LEU A 122 -19.98 -13.47 0.29
N ASP A 123 -20.31 -14.70 0.67
CA ASP A 123 -20.36 -15.86 -0.21
C ASP A 123 -21.32 -15.67 -1.39
N ARG A 124 -22.45 -14.98 -1.17
CA ARG A 124 -23.39 -14.67 -2.26
C ARG A 124 -22.75 -13.80 -3.36
N ILE A 125 -21.98 -12.79 -2.97
CA ILE A 125 -21.34 -11.86 -3.91
C ILE A 125 -20.17 -12.58 -4.59
N MET A 126 -19.34 -13.28 -3.83
CA MET A 126 -18.15 -13.95 -4.35
C MET A 126 -18.48 -15.08 -5.34
N ARG A 127 -19.56 -15.84 -5.10
CA ARG A 127 -19.99 -16.90 -6.04
C ARG A 127 -20.34 -16.35 -7.43
N ALA A 128 -20.83 -15.11 -7.54
CA ALA A 128 -21.10 -14.49 -8.84
C ALA A 128 -19.83 -14.30 -9.70
N PHE A 129 -18.66 -14.23 -9.06
CA PHE A 129 -17.35 -14.11 -9.68
C PHE A 129 -16.57 -15.44 -9.71
N GLY A 130 -17.21 -16.56 -9.36
CA GLY A 130 -16.58 -17.89 -9.32
C GLY A 130 -15.58 -18.06 -8.18
N LEU A 131 -15.77 -17.31 -7.08
CA LEU A 131 -14.96 -17.35 -5.87
C LEU A 131 -15.77 -17.77 -4.65
N HIS A 132 -15.08 -18.29 -3.64
CA HIS A 132 -15.68 -18.63 -2.35
C HIS A 132 -15.70 -17.41 -1.42
N GLY A 133 -16.68 -17.29 -0.52
CA GLY A 133 -16.79 -16.18 0.45
C GLY A 133 -15.52 -15.92 1.28
N LYS A 134 -14.73 -16.96 1.60
CA LYS A 134 -13.42 -16.82 2.29
C LYS A 134 -12.39 -16.00 1.49
N SER A 135 -12.55 -15.89 0.17
CA SER A 135 -11.65 -15.14 -0.74
C SER A 135 -11.72 -13.63 -0.51
N PHE A 136 -12.85 -13.15 -0.01
CA PHE A 136 -13.06 -11.73 0.22
C PHE A 136 -12.24 -11.19 1.40
N ILE A 137 -11.92 -12.04 2.38
CA ILE A 137 -11.14 -11.64 3.56
C ILE A 137 -9.74 -11.13 3.14
N PRO A 138 -8.94 -11.90 2.37
CA PRO A 138 -7.70 -11.39 1.78
C PRO A 138 -7.87 -10.12 0.96
N MET A 139 -8.92 -10.03 0.13
CA MET A 139 -9.14 -8.89 -0.76
C MET A 139 -9.31 -7.59 0.01
N ILE A 140 -10.05 -7.61 1.13
CA ILE A 140 -10.17 -6.43 1.99
C ILE A 140 -8.88 -6.09 2.69
N CYS A 141 -8.16 -7.10 3.21
CA CYS A 141 -6.85 -6.86 3.80
C CYS A 141 -5.88 -6.17 2.81
N GLY A 142 -6.08 -6.36 1.50
CA GLY A 142 -5.30 -5.73 0.43
C GLY A 142 -5.38 -4.20 0.41
N PHE A 143 -6.51 -3.61 0.86
CA PHE A 143 -6.61 -2.15 1.00
C PHE A 143 -5.68 -1.58 2.07
N GLY A 144 -5.30 -2.39 3.06
CA GLY A 144 -4.25 -2.03 4.01
C GLY A 144 -2.89 -2.30 3.39
N CYS A 145 -2.54 -3.58 3.28
CA CYS A 145 -1.28 -3.99 2.68
C CYS A 145 -1.44 -5.32 1.93
N ASN A 146 -0.87 -5.39 0.73
CA ASN A 146 -0.98 -6.56 -0.12
C ASN A 146 -0.20 -7.77 0.42
N VAL A 147 0.84 -7.55 1.25
CA VAL A 147 1.61 -8.63 1.88
C VAL A 147 0.75 -9.47 2.87
N PRO A 148 0.16 -8.90 3.94
CA PRO A 148 -0.73 -9.65 4.84
C PRO A 148 -1.95 -10.22 4.10
N ALA A 149 -2.48 -9.49 3.12
CA ALA A 149 -3.56 -9.96 2.27
C ALA A 149 -3.21 -11.31 1.61
N ILE A 150 -2.07 -11.40 0.93
CA ILE A 150 -1.65 -12.63 0.25
C ILE A 150 -1.38 -13.75 1.26
N MET A 151 -0.77 -13.48 2.41
CA MET A 151 -0.53 -14.50 3.43
C MET A 151 -1.84 -15.05 4.04
N SER A 152 -2.88 -14.22 4.16
CA SER A 152 -4.19 -14.62 4.69
C SER A 152 -4.96 -15.57 3.76
N THR A 153 -4.56 -15.68 2.49
CA THR A 153 -5.16 -16.62 1.53
C THR A 153 -4.96 -18.09 1.92
N ARG A 154 -4.06 -18.40 2.86
CA ARG A 154 -3.88 -19.74 3.43
C ARG A 154 -5.14 -20.32 4.07
N SER A 155 -6.08 -19.46 4.48
CA SER A 155 -7.40 -19.85 4.98
C SER A 155 -8.32 -20.45 3.89
N ILE A 156 -7.96 -20.30 2.61
CA ILE A 156 -8.69 -20.82 1.45
C ILE A 156 -8.16 -22.21 1.08
N GLU A 157 -8.98 -23.22 1.30
CA GLU A 157 -8.59 -24.62 1.11
C GLU A 157 -8.49 -25.03 -0.36
N ASN A 158 -9.40 -24.52 -1.19
CA ASN A 158 -9.41 -24.83 -2.62
C ASN A 158 -8.25 -24.08 -3.31
N ARG A 159 -7.33 -24.84 -3.91
CA ARG A 159 -6.14 -24.30 -4.59
C ARG A 159 -6.51 -23.33 -5.71
N LYS A 160 -7.54 -23.63 -6.51
CA LYS A 160 -8.09 -22.71 -7.51
C LYS A 160 -8.46 -21.35 -6.92
N ASN A 161 -9.33 -21.36 -5.91
CA ASN A 161 -9.84 -20.13 -5.32
C ASN A 161 -8.72 -19.37 -4.61
N ARG A 162 -7.80 -20.09 -3.95
CA ARG A 162 -6.61 -19.50 -3.32
C ARG A 162 -5.76 -18.77 -4.33
N LEU A 163 -5.43 -19.42 -5.45
CA LEU A 163 -4.59 -18.82 -6.48
C LEU A 163 -5.24 -17.60 -7.12
N VAL A 164 -6.51 -17.69 -7.53
CA VAL A 164 -7.24 -16.55 -8.11
C VAL A 164 -7.29 -15.38 -7.13
N THR A 165 -7.50 -15.66 -5.84
CA THR A 165 -7.48 -14.63 -4.79
C THR A 165 -6.10 -13.96 -4.67
N ILE A 166 -5.01 -14.73 -4.68
CA ILE A 166 -3.63 -14.18 -4.66
C ILE A 166 -3.39 -13.26 -5.86
N LEU A 167 -3.81 -13.68 -7.06
CA LEU A 167 -3.65 -12.89 -8.29
C LEU A 167 -4.40 -11.57 -8.17
N VAL A 168 -5.67 -11.61 -7.76
CA VAL A 168 -6.57 -10.45 -7.76
C VAL A 168 -6.33 -9.52 -6.57
N ALA A 169 -5.92 -10.04 -5.41
CA ALA A 169 -5.65 -9.22 -4.23
C ALA A 169 -4.61 -8.11 -4.50
N SER A 170 -3.67 -8.36 -5.41
CA SER A 170 -2.62 -7.39 -5.78
C SER A 170 -3.14 -6.15 -6.51
N LEU A 171 -4.39 -6.18 -7.01
CA LEU A 171 -5.03 -5.07 -7.73
C LEU A 171 -5.77 -4.10 -6.79
N PHE A 172 -5.93 -4.47 -5.52
CA PHE A 172 -6.51 -3.59 -4.51
C PHE A 172 -5.50 -2.50 -4.13
N SER A 173 -6.01 -1.27 -3.99
CA SER A 173 -5.17 -0.12 -3.65
C SER A 173 -4.81 -0.14 -2.17
N CYS A 174 -3.52 -0.37 -1.88
CA CYS A 174 -2.97 -0.25 -0.54
C CYS A 174 -2.76 1.22 -0.13
N SER A 175 -2.67 1.48 1.18
CA SER A 175 -2.50 2.84 1.72
C SER A 175 -1.27 3.58 1.19
N ALA A 176 -0.18 2.87 0.89
CA ALA A 176 1.03 3.45 0.32
C ALA A 176 0.87 4.10 -1.08
N ARG A 177 -0.31 3.96 -1.71
CA ARG A 177 -0.62 4.64 -2.98
C ARG A 177 -1.35 5.98 -2.79
N ILE A 178 -1.87 6.24 -1.58
CA ILE A 178 -2.61 7.46 -1.27
C ILE A 178 -1.76 8.71 -1.51
N PRO A 179 -0.46 8.77 -1.11
CA PRO A 179 0.36 9.96 -1.38
C PRO A 179 0.43 10.31 -2.86
N VAL A 180 0.63 9.30 -3.72
CA VAL A 180 0.68 9.50 -5.19
C VAL A 180 -0.63 10.08 -5.71
N TYR A 181 -1.76 9.56 -5.26
CA TYR A 181 -3.06 10.07 -5.71
C TYR A 181 -3.36 11.45 -5.14
N SER A 182 -3.03 11.70 -3.88
CA SER A 182 -3.27 12.96 -3.19
C SER A 182 -2.51 14.09 -3.87
N VAL A 183 -1.21 13.93 -4.07
CA VAL A 183 -0.35 14.92 -4.72
C VAL A 183 -0.85 15.21 -6.13
N LEU A 184 -1.03 14.19 -6.98
CA LEU A 184 -1.50 14.40 -8.35
C LEU A 184 -2.92 14.99 -8.43
N CYS A 185 -3.81 14.64 -7.49
CA CYS A 185 -5.15 15.25 -7.43
C CYS A 185 -5.09 16.71 -7.01
N LYS A 186 -4.33 17.07 -5.97
CA LYS A 186 -4.13 18.47 -5.55
C LYS A 186 -3.54 19.30 -6.71
N VAL A 187 -2.62 18.72 -7.49
CA VAL A 187 -1.98 19.39 -8.64
C VAL A 187 -2.91 19.55 -9.84
N PHE A 188 -3.70 18.55 -10.23
CA PHE A 188 -4.46 18.62 -11.50
C PHE A 188 -5.97 18.85 -11.34
N PHE A 189 -6.50 18.57 -10.15
CA PHE A 189 -7.94 18.53 -9.88
C PHE A 189 -8.29 18.99 -8.46
N PRO A 190 -7.85 20.20 -8.03
CA PRO A 190 -7.99 20.65 -6.65
C PRO A 190 -9.44 20.57 -6.14
N ASP A 191 -10.41 21.05 -6.94
CA ASP A 191 -11.83 21.10 -6.58
C ASP A 191 -12.52 19.71 -6.51
N TYR A 192 -11.93 18.67 -7.12
CA TYR A 192 -12.56 17.35 -7.28
C TYR A 192 -11.71 16.19 -6.75
N SER A 193 -10.70 16.47 -5.93
CA SER A 193 -9.74 15.49 -5.41
C SER A 193 -10.41 14.24 -4.83
N PHE A 194 -11.41 14.42 -3.96
CA PHE A 194 -12.14 13.30 -3.35
C PHE A 194 -12.83 12.39 -4.37
N ILE A 195 -13.53 12.98 -5.35
CA ILE A 195 -14.29 12.23 -6.36
C ILE A 195 -13.35 11.43 -7.27
N ILE A 196 -12.21 12.01 -7.62
CA ILE A 196 -11.23 11.37 -8.48
C ILE A 196 -10.58 10.18 -7.77
N ILE A 197 -10.10 10.37 -6.54
CA ILE A 197 -9.55 9.28 -5.73
C ILE A 197 -10.60 8.18 -5.57
N PHE A 198 -11.84 8.53 -5.23
CA PHE A 198 -12.93 7.56 -5.11
C PHE A 198 -13.17 6.78 -6.42
N SER A 199 -13.13 7.46 -7.57
CA SER A 199 -13.31 6.82 -8.88
C SER A 199 -12.22 5.78 -9.17
N ILE A 200 -10.96 6.06 -8.81
CA ILE A 200 -9.81 5.17 -9.01
C ILE A 200 -9.99 3.90 -8.17
N TYR A 201 -10.43 4.03 -6.91
CA TYR A 201 -10.71 2.88 -6.04
C TYR A 201 -11.84 2.01 -6.62
N VAL A 202 -12.92 2.61 -7.11
CA VAL A 202 -14.04 1.90 -7.74
C VAL A 202 -13.58 1.16 -9.00
N VAL A 203 -12.81 1.82 -9.87
CA VAL A 203 -12.24 1.21 -11.09
C VAL A 203 -11.36 0.01 -10.73
N GLY A 204 -10.51 0.14 -9.71
CA GLY A 204 -9.66 -0.95 -9.23
C GLY A 204 -10.46 -2.17 -8.78
N ILE A 205 -11.50 -1.96 -7.96
CA ILE A 205 -12.37 -3.04 -7.49
C ILE A 205 -13.10 -3.70 -8.66
N ILE A 206 -13.62 -2.92 -9.60
CA ILE A 206 -14.34 -3.45 -10.78
C ILE A 206 -13.39 -4.31 -11.63
N ILE A 207 -12.20 -3.81 -11.95
CA ILE A 207 -11.20 -4.55 -12.74
C ILE A 207 -10.78 -5.83 -12.01
N ALA A 208 -10.54 -5.75 -10.69
CA ALA A 208 -10.21 -6.89 -9.86
C ALA A 208 -11.30 -7.99 -9.91
N LEU A 209 -12.57 -7.61 -9.80
CA LEU A 209 -13.70 -8.54 -9.87
C LEU A 209 -13.89 -9.14 -11.27
N ILE A 210 -13.68 -8.35 -12.33
CA ILE A 210 -13.71 -8.84 -13.73
C ILE A 210 -12.60 -9.87 -13.94
N LEU A 211 -11.38 -9.58 -13.49
CA LEU A 211 -10.24 -10.50 -13.60
C LEU A 211 -10.40 -11.74 -12.73
N ALA A 212 -11.01 -11.63 -11.55
CA ALA A 212 -11.36 -12.78 -10.73
C ALA A 212 -12.24 -13.77 -11.51
N LYS A 213 -13.27 -13.25 -12.20
CA LYS A 213 -14.14 -14.07 -13.04
C LYS A 213 -13.41 -14.63 -14.26
N LEU A 214 -12.56 -13.83 -14.90
CA LEU A 214 -11.76 -14.27 -16.05
C LEU A 214 -10.82 -15.42 -15.66
N PHE A 215 -10.05 -15.26 -14.58
CA PHE A 215 -9.11 -16.25 -14.10
C PHE A 215 -9.80 -17.50 -13.54
N SER A 216 -10.95 -17.35 -12.86
CA SER A 216 -11.73 -18.49 -12.37
C SER A 216 -12.31 -19.34 -13.50
N LEU A 217 -12.53 -18.77 -14.69
CA LEU A 217 -12.98 -19.49 -15.88
C LEU A 217 -11.83 -20.09 -16.70
N PHE A 218 -10.74 -19.33 -16.92
CA PHE A 218 -9.69 -19.70 -17.87
C PHE A 218 -8.47 -20.38 -17.24
N LEU A 219 -8.00 -19.94 -16.07
CA LEU A 219 -6.68 -20.33 -15.56
C LEU A 219 -6.69 -21.66 -14.78
N VAL A 220 -7.76 -21.97 -14.05
CA VAL A 220 -7.80 -23.15 -13.17
C VAL A 220 -9.13 -23.88 -13.28
N LYS A 221 -9.12 -25.08 -13.86
CA LYS A 221 -10.28 -26.00 -13.92
C LYS A 221 -10.18 -27.04 -12.80
N GLU A 222 -10.62 -26.68 -11.59
CA GLU A 222 -10.93 -27.63 -10.51
C GLU A 222 -12.43 -27.57 -10.19
N LYS A 223 -13.04 -28.73 -9.89
CA LYS A 223 -14.45 -28.82 -9.49
C LYS A 223 -14.62 -28.18 -8.11
N GLU A 224 -15.65 -27.35 -7.96
CA GLU A 224 -16.09 -26.88 -6.65
C GLU A 224 -16.54 -28.10 -5.83
N MET A 225 -15.80 -28.41 -4.76
CA MET A 225 -16.26 -29.37 -3.76
C MET A 225 -17.47 -28.74 -3.05
N ASN A 226 -18.53 -29.51 -2.84
CA ASN A 226 -19.66 -29.11 -1.99
C ASN A 226 -19.14 -28.87 -0.57
N TYR A 227 -18.83 -27.62 -0.27
CA TYR A 227 -18.21 -27.22 0.98
C TYR A 227 -19.33 -26.92 1.99
N LEU A 228 -19.42 -27.75 3.04
CA LEU A 228 -20.24 -27.46 4.19
C LEU A 228 -19.45 -26.49 5.07
N MET A 229 -19.83 -25.21 5.08
CA MET A 229 -19.21 -24.24 5.97
C MET A 229 -19.73 -24.46 7.40
N GLU A 230 -18.96 -25.16 8.22
CA GLU A 230 -19.25 -25.25 9.66
C GLU A 230 -18.98 -23.88 10.31
N LEU A 231 -20.00 -23.31 10.96
CA LEU A 231 -19.88 -22.06 11.71
C LEU A 231 -19.40 -22.40 13.14
N PRO A 232 -18.14 -22.13 13.52
CA PRO A 232 -17.62 -22.45 14.86
C PRO A 232 -18.28 -21.56 15.92
N ASP A 233 -18.39 -21.97 17.18
CA ASP A 233 -18.89 -21.05 18.24
C ASP A 233 -17.97 -19.84 18.44
N TYR A 234 -18.53 -18.70 18.88
CA TYR A 234 -17.73 -17.54 19.28
C TYR A 234 -16.84 -17.90 20.47
N ARG A 235 -15.56 -17.53 20.37
CA ARG A 235 -14.58 -17.69 21.45
C ARG A 235 -13.97 -16.34 21.79
N ILE A 236 -13.59 -16.15 23.04
CA ILE A 236 -12.85 -14.97 23.44
C ILE A 236 -11.39 -15.21 23.02
N PRO A 237 -10.79 -14.34 22.18
CA PRO A 237 -9.41 -14.52 21.76
C PRO A 237 -8.47 -14.39 22.96
N TYR A 238 -7.47 -15.27 23.04
CA TYR A 238 -6.47 -15.20 24.10
C TYR A 238 -5.41 -14.17 23.72
N ILE A 239 -5.29 -13.08 24.49
CA ILE A 239 -4.46 -11.93 24.12
C ILE A 239 -3.00 -12.30 23.84
N TRP A 240 -2.46 -13.28 24.55
CA TRP A 240 -1.09 -13.74 24.33
C TRP A 240 -0.91 -14.48 23.00
N ASN A 241 -1.93 -15.21 22.53
CA ASN A 241 -1.88 -15.84 21.21
C ASN A 241 -1.89 -14.77 20.13
N VAL A 242 -2.77 -13.77 20.27
CA VAL A 242 -2.86 -12.62 19.37
C VAL A 242 -1.53 -11.89 19.28
N LEU A 243 -0.93 -11.52 20.43
CA LEU A 243 0.37 -10.84 20.50
C LEU A 243 1.51 -11.69 19.93
N LYS A 244 1.54 -13.00 20.25
CA LYS A 244 2.56 -13.92 19.72
C LYS A 244 2.46 -14.04 18.20
N HIS A 245 1.24 -14.16 17.65
CA HIS A 245 1.01 -14.20 16.22
C HIS A 245 1.42 -12.89 15.56
N ALA A 246 1.03 -11.74 16.11
CA ALA A 246 1.45 -10.44 15.61
C ALA A 246 2.98 -10.30 15.59
N TRP A 247 3.67 -10.71 16.66
CA TRP A 247 5.13 -10.68 16.75
C TRP A 247 5.82 -11.58 15.73
N GLU A 248 5.38 -12.84 15.60
CA GLU A 248 5.94 -13.80 14.64
C GLU A 248 5.78 -13.30 13.19
N ARG A 249 4.63 -12.72 12.86
CA ARG A 249 4.36 -12.15 11.53
C ARG A 249 5.18 -10.91 11.25
N SER A 250 5.30 -10.03 12.24
CA SER A 250 6.07 -8.78 12.12
C SER A 250 7.57 -9.06 12.00
N LYS A 251 8.09 -10.05 12.73
CA LYS A 251 9.46 -10.55 12.56
C LYS A 251 9.69 -11.13 11.16
N GLN A 252 8.73 -11.91 10.65
CA GLN A 252 8.82 -12.45 9.28
C GLN A 252 8.82 -11.34 8.24
N TYR A 253 8.01 -10.29 8.43
CA TYR A 253 8.01 -9.10 7.60
C TYR A 253 9.39 -8.43 7.63
N LEU A 254 9.95 -8.14 8.81
CA LEU A 254 11.23 -7.45 8.92
C LEU A 254 12.39 -8.22 8.28
N ILE A 255 12.50 -9.53 8.52
CA ILE A 255 13.61 -10.34 7.97
C ILE A 255 13.51 -10.50 6.46
N LYS A 256 12.31 -10.82 5.95
CA LYS A 256 12.13 -11.14 4.52
C LYS A 256 11.96 -9.90 3.66
N MET A 257 11.30 -8.86 4.15
CA MET A 257 11.06 -7.63 3.40
C MET A 257 12.16 -6.62 3.60
N GLY A 258 12.71 -6.51 4.81
CA GLY A 258 13.83 -5.60 5.09
C GLY A 258 15.03 -5.87 4.20
N THR A 259 15.39 -7.14 4.00
CA THR A 259 16.51 -7.52 3.12
C THR A 259 16.26 -7.20 1.64
N VAL A 260 15.02 -7.37 1.18
CA VAL A 260 14.63 -7.11 -0.21
C VAL A 260 14.54 -5.61 -0.48
N ILE A 261 13.92 -4.84 0.43
CA ILE A 261 13.78 -3.39 0.28
C ILE A 261 15.12 -2.70 0.43
N LEU A 262 15.96 -3.08 1.40
CA LEU A 262 17.33 -2.55 1.53
C LEU A 262 18.16 -2.83 0.27
N GLY A 263 18.06 -4.04 -0.29
CA GLY A 263 18.72 -4.34 -1.56
C GLY A 263 18.23 -3.45 -2.69
N ALA A 264 16.92 -3.22 -2.78
CA ALA A 264 16.33 -2.35 -3.79
C ALA A 264 16.67 -0.86 -3.58
N SER A 265 16.68 -0.34 -2.35
CA SER A 265 17.02 1.05 -2.03
C SER A 265 18.47 1.35 -2.39
N VAL A 266 19.40 0.45 -2.04
CA VAL A 266 20.82 0.58 -2.41
C VAL A 266 21.01 0.54 -3.93
N ILE A 267 20.27 -0.31 -4.65
CA ILE A 267 20.33 -0.37 -6.12
C ILE A 267 19.75 0.92 -6.74
N ILE A 268 18.59 1.39 -6.28
CA ILE A 268 17.96 2.61 -6.77
C ILE A 268 18.86 3.81 -6.50
N TRP A 269 19.39 3.93 -5.27
CA TRP A 269 20.35 4.95 -4.91
C TRP A 269 21.58 4.91 -5.82
N PHE A 270 22.16 3.72 -6.06
CA PHE A 270 23.32 3.58 -6.94
C PHE A 270 23.00 3.98 -8.40
N LEU A 271 21.82 3.62 -8.92
CA LEU A 271 21.37 3.99 -10.26
C LEU A 271 21.04 5.49 -10.38
N SER A 272 20.59 6.10 -9.28
CA SER A 272 20.30 7.54 -9.20
C SER A 272 21.59 8.35 -9.10
N TYR A 273 22.57 7.87 -8.33
CA TYR A 273 23.82 8.56 -8.06
C TYR A 273 24.81 8.48 -9.23
N PHE A 274 24.89 7.34 -9.93
CA PHE A 274 25.87 7.15 -11.02
C PHE A 274 25.22 7.19 -12.42
N PRO A 275 25.87 7.84 -13.42
CA PRO A 275 27.06 8.68 -13.33
C PRO A 275 26.77 10.08 -12.79
N HIS A 276 27.64 10.55 -11.89
CA HIS A 276 27.56 11.86 -11.24
C HIS A 276 28.07 12.94 -12.18
N HIS A 277 27.16 13.63 -12.86
CA HIS A 277 27.46 14.78 -13.70
C HIS A 277 26.84 16.03 -13.07
N GLU A 278 27.70 16.90 -12.56
CA GLU A 278 27.32 18.22 -12.08
C GLU A 278 27.29 19.19 -13.26
N ASP A 279 26.27 20.05 -13.29
CA ASP A 279 26.20 21.18 -14.22
C ASP A 279 27.25 22.25 -13.91
N GLU A 280 27.46 23.21 -14.82
CA GLU A 280 28.36 24.37 -14.59
C GLU A 280 27.99 25.19 -13.34
N ASN A 281 26.77 25.01 -12.81
CA ASN A 281 26.24 25.63 -11.60
C ASN A 281 26.35 24.75 -10.33
N GLY A 282 26.91 23.54 -10.41
CA GLY A 282 27.00 22.59 -9.29
C GLY A 282 25.74 21.76 -9.02
N ASN A 283 24.69 21.92 -9.84
CA ASN A 283 23.45 21.15 -9.70
C ASN A 283 23.59 19.77 -10.36
N PHE A 284 23.00 18.76 -9.74
CA PHE A 284 23.00 17.40 -10.28
C PHE A 284 22.12 17.31 -11.54
N LYS A 285 22.72 16.91 -12.67
CA LYS A 285 21.95 16.56 -13.87
C LYS A 285 21.31 15.19 -13.69
N THR A 286 20.14 15.16 -13.07
CA THR A 286 19.37 13.93 -12.87
C THR A 286 19.03 13.23 -14.19
N GLU A 287 19.00 13.97 -15.31
CA GLU A 287 18.83 13.42 -16.67
C GLU A 287 19.93 12.46 -17.13
N ASP A 288 21.19 12.70 -16.71
CA ASP A 288 22.35 11.95 -17.17
C ASP A 288 22.65 10.72 -16.30
N SER A 289 21.97 10.62 -15.15
CA SER A 289 22.01 9.46 -14.26
C SER A 289 21.62 8.17 -14.99
N CYS A 290 22.08 7.02 -14.51
CA CYS A 290 21.70 5.73 -15.07
C CYS A 290 20.18 5.54 -15.01
N LEU A 291 19.57 6.01 -13.92
CA LEU A 291 18.13 6.01 -13.73
C LEU A 291 17.41 6.87 -14.80
N GLY A 292 17.90 8.09 -15.06
CA GLY A 292 17.39 8.97 -16.12
C GLY A 292 17.52 8.37 -17.52
N ARG A 293 18.65 7.70 -17.81
CA ARG A 293 18.86 6.97 -19.08
C ARG A 293 17.92 5.80 -19.24
N VAL A 294 17.66 5.05 -18.16
CA VAL A 294 16.66 3.96 -18.17
C VAL A 294 15.27 4.52 -18.39
N GLY A 295 14.93 5.66 -17.78
CA GLY A 295 13.69 6.40 -18.03
C GLY A 295 13.52 6.75 -19.51
N LYS A 296 14.49 7.45 -20.11
CA LYS A 296 14.48 7.82 -21.55
C LYS A 296 14.47 6.58 -22.47
N PHE A 297 15.04 5.46 -22.06
CA PHE A 297 14.98 4.21 -22.83
C PHE A 297 13.58 3.58 -22.82
N ILE A 298 12.85 3.73 -21.71
CA ILE A 298 11.51 3.16 -21.52
C ILE A 298 10.41 4.10 -22.03
N GLU A 299 10.67 5.41 -22.07
CA GLU A 299 9.78 6.47 -22.55
C GLU A 299 8.99 6.14 -23.82
N PRO A 300 9.59 5.61 -24.91
CA PRO A 300 8.84 5.30 -26.13
C PRO A 300 7.65 4.34 -25.92
N VAL A 301 7.72 3.48 -24.90
CA VAL A 301 6.65 2.54 -24.52
C VAL A 301 5.51 3.26 -23.80
N PHE A 302 5.79 4.36 -23.10
CA PHE A 302 4.84 5.09 -22.28
C PHE A 302 4.32 6.39 -22.91
N VAL A 303 4.93 6.88 -23.99
CA VAL A 303 4.38 7.97 -24.84
C VAL A 303 2.89 7.77 -25.18
N PRO A 304 2.37 6.57 -25.50
CA PRO A 304 0.95 6.38 -25.78
C PRO A 304 -0.01 6.75 -24.63
N GLN A 305 0.50 6.82 -23.41
CA GLN A 305 -0.22 7.16 -22.17
C GLN A 305 -0.03 8.63 -21.76
N GLY A 306 0.80 9.38 -22.49
CA GLY A 306 1.15 10.77 -22.19
C GLY A 306 2.16 10.93 -21.06
N PHE A 307 3.01 9.92 -20.80
CA PHE A 307 4.08 10.03 -19.80
C PHE A 307 5.38 10.48 -20.46
N ASN A 308 6.19 11.22 -19.70
CA ASN A 308 7.55 11.60 -20.03
C ASN A 308 8.55 10.70 -19.27
N TRP A 309 9.84 10.83 -19.58
CA TRP A 309 10.90 10.10 -18.89
C TRP A 309 10.92 10.33 -17.36
N LYS A 310 10.55 11.52 -16.86
CA LYS A 310 10.50 11.81 -15.41
C LYS A 310 9.45 10.95 -14.70
N MET A 311 8.26 10.83 -15.29
CA MET A 311 7.17 10.01 -14.79
C MET A 311 7.52 8.52 -14.84
N ASP A 312 8.21 8.08 -15.90
CA ASP A 312 8.70 6.71 -16.02
C ASP A 312 9.75 6.36 -14.97
N VAL A 313 10.68 7.27 -14.68
CA VAL A 313 11.62 7.12 -13.56
C VAL A 313 10.87 7.03 -12.23
N GLY A 314 9.87 7.87 -12.00
CA GLY A 314 9.01 7.78 -10.82
C GLY A 314 8.33 6.41 -10.68
N LEU A 315 7.81 5.84 -11.78
CA LEU A 315 7.20 4.51 -11.78
C LEU A 315 8.21 3.41 -11.46
N LEU A 316 9.45 3.52 -11.97
CA LEU A 316 10.53 2.57 -11.72
C LEU A 316 11.01 2.62 -10.27
N ALA A 317 11.18 3.81 -9.72
CA ALA A 317 11.53 4.00 -8.32
C ALA A 317 10.41 3.44 -7.41
N GLY A 318 9.15 3.64 -7.80
CA GLY A 318 7.97 3.11 -7.11
C GLY A 318 7.83 1.58 -7.07
N LEU A 319 8.65 0.83 -7.81
CA LEU A 319 8.59 -0.63 -7.82
C LEU A 319 9.00 -1.23 -6.47
N SER A 320 9.92 -0.58 -5.76
CA SER A 320 10.40 -0.98 -4.43
C SER A 320 9.34 -0.68 -3.36
N ALA A 321 8.98 0.59 -3.23
CA ALA A 321 7.94 1.11 -2.35
C ALA A 321 7.17 2.25 -3.05
N LYS A 322 5.84 2.28 -2.89
CA LYS A 322 4.98 3.17 -3.67
C LYS A 322 5.06 4.62 -3.23
N GLU A 323 5.35 4.91 -1.95
CA GLU A 323 5.52 6.30 -1.51
C GLU A 323 6.75 6.98 -2.15
N ILE A 324 7.77 6.20 -2.54
CA ILE A 324 9.00 6.72 -3.18
C ILE A 324 8.70 7.39 -4.53
N VAL A 325 7.56 7.07 -5.17
CA VAL A 325 7.14 7.73 -6.42
C VAL A 325 7.07 9.25 -6.23
N VAL A 326 6.44 9.72 -5.16
CA VAL A 326 6.26 11.17 -4.91
C VAL A 326 7.61 11.82 -4.62
N SER A 327 8.41 11.22 -3.74
CA SER A 327 9.76 11.71 -3.42
C SER A 327 10.64 11.79 -4.67
N THR A 328 10.61 10.77 -5.54
CA THR A 328 11.38 10.76 -6.79
C THR A 328 10.92 11.84 -7.76
N LEU A 329 9.60 12.03 -7.90
CA LEU A 329 9.05 13.10 -8.72
C LEU A 329 9.43 14.49 -8.14
N ASN A 330 9.45 14.63 -6.81
CA ASN A 330 9.88 15.87 -6.17
C ASN A 330 11.33 16.21 -6.49
N ILE A 331 12.24 15.23 -6.44
CA ILE A 331 13.65 15.44 -6.80
C ILE A 331 13.81 15.79 -8.29
N LEU A 332 13.08 15.09 -9.17
CA LEU A 332 13.18 15.27 -10.64
C LEU A 332 12.59 16.58 -11.16
N TYR A 333 11.57 17.11 -10.49
CA TYR A 333 10.95 18.39 -10.83
C TYR A 333 11.47 19.54 -9.97
N GLY A 334 11.99 19.25 -8.76
CA GLY A 334 12.50 20.22 -7.80
C GLY A 334 13.94 20.65 -8.05
N GLY A 335 14.79 19.73 -8.54
CA GLY A 335 16.22 19.96 -8.79
C GLY A 335 16.57 20.92 -9.95
N GLU A 336 15.57 21.49 -10.63
CA GLU A 336 15.81 22.51 -11.66
C GLU A 336 16.00 23.92 -11.08
N ASP A 337 15.76 24.17 -9.78
CA ASP A 337 15.81 25.54 -9.21
C ASP A 337 16.20 25.67 -7.71
N GLU A 338 16.95 24.74 -7.12
CA GLU A 338 17.40 24.88 -5.72
C GLU A 338 18.93 24.86 -5.59
N GLY A 339 19.48 26.06 -5.39
CA GLY A 339 20.73 26.25 -4.64
C GLY A 339 20.54 25.87 -3.16
N PRO A 340 21.61 25.87 -2.36
CA PRO A 340 21.72 25.07 -1.15
C PRO A 340 20.55 25.31 -0.18
N GLU A 341 20.02 24.20 0.34
CA GLU A 341 19.15 24.16 1.51
C GLU A 341 19.78 24.97 2.65
N GLU A 342 19.38 26.23 2.78
CA GLU A 342 19.44 26.90 4.07
C GLU A 342 18.25 26.36 4.85
N GLU A 343 18.53 25.35 5.69
CA GLU A 343 17.77 25.16 6.92
C GLU A 343 17.66 26.54 7.58
N ALA A 344 16.46 27.12 7.53
CA ALA A 344 16.16 28.35 8.23
C ALA A 344 16.23 28.04 9.73
N GLY A 345 17.43 28.20 10.28
CA GLY A 345 17.66 28.26 11.70
C GLY A 345 16.95 29.49 12.25
N ASP A 346 15.78 29.28 12.86
CA ASP A 346 15.15 30.28 13.69
C ASP A 346 15.74 30.18 15.10
N ASP A 347 16.78 30.98 15.35
CA ASP A 347 17.31 31.24 16.67
C ASP A 347 17.20 32.75 16.95
N ALA A 348 16.13 33.17 17.64
CA ALA A 348 16.11 34.33 18.53
C ALA A 348 14.73 34.46 19.22
N GLY A 349 14.68 34.01 20.48
CA GLY A 349 13.46 33.99 21.28
C GLY A 349 12.95 35.34 21.80
N ALA A 350 11.75 35.28 22.36
CA ALA A 350 11.33 36.07 23.52
C ALA A 350 10.10 35.41 24.16
N GLU A 351 10.19 35.20 25.47
CA GLU A 351 9.18 34.62 26.36
C GLU A 351 7.82 35.37 26.30
N ALA A 352 6.72 34.61 26.40
CA ALA A 352 5.83 34.61 27.58
C ALA A 352 4.36 34.27 27.24
N GLY A 353 3.97 33.03 27.57
CA GLY A 353 2.72 32.70 28.25
C GLY A 353 1.39 32.83 27.50
N LYS A 354 0.79 31.68 27.16
CA LYS A 354 -0.44 31.20 27.82
C LYS A 354 -0.77 29.79 27.35
N GLU A 355 -1.02 28.93 28.33
CA GLU A 355 -1.46 27.54 28.19
C GLU A 355 -2.87 27.48 27.59
N GLY A 356 -3.05 26.62 26.58
CA GLY A 356 -4.34 25.99 26.31
C GLY A 356 -4.88 26.11 24.88
N GLU A 357 -4.23 25.50 23.88
CA GLU A 357 -4.82 25.26 22.55
C GLU A 357 -4.05 24.18 21.72
N GLY A 358 -3.30 23.27 22.36
CA GLY A 358 -2.41 22.32 21.67
C GLY A 358 -3.07 21.08 21.05
N LYS A 359 -4.08 21.26 20.18
CA LYS A 359 -4.63 20.13 19.40
C LYS A 359 -5.22 20.50 18.04
N GLU A 360 -5.52 21.77 17.80
CA GLU A 360 -5.89 22.27 16.48
C GLU A 360 -4.63 22.69 15.69
N GLU A 361 -3.59 23.18 16.39
CA GLU A 361 -2.33 23.63 15.78
C GLU A 361 -1.47 22.46 15.21
N GLU A 362 -1.47 21.27 15.82
CA GLU A 362 -0.69 20.12 15.32
C GLU A 362 -1.31 19.44 14.09
N GLU A 363 -2.64 19.52 13.90
CA GLU A 363 -3.30 19.02 12.67
C GLU A 363 -3.19 20.04 11.52
N GLU A 364 -3.02 21.34 11.81
CA GLU A 364 -2.77 22.39 10.82
C GLU A 364 -1.30 22.42 10.34
N GLU A 365 -0.31 22.16 11.20
CA GLU A 365 1.11 22.14 10.83
C GLU A 365 1.50 20.95 9.91
N GLU A 366 0.96 19.75 10.12
CA GLU A 366 1.17 18.60 9.21
C GLU A 366 0.42 18.77 7.86
N GLU A 367 -0.77 19.39 7.87
CA GLU A 367 -1.44 19.78 6.62
C GLU A 367 -0.64 20.85 5.87
N ASP A 368 -0.02 21.80 6.57
CA ASP A 368 0.76 22.90 5.97
C ASP A 368 2.08 22.44 5.35
N GLU A 369 2.80 21.46 5.92
CA GLU A 369 4.04 20.93 5.34
C GLU A 369 3.80 20.05 4.10
N GLU A 370 2.83 19.12 4.15
CA GLU A 370 2.42 18.35 2.96
C GLU A 370 1.81 19.27 1.88
N GLU A 371 1.09 20.33 2.28
CA GLU A 371 0.52 21.30 1.36
C GLU A 371 1.58 22.24 0.77
N ALA A 372 2.63 22.59 1.52
CA ALA A 372 3.78 23.38 1.03
C ALA A 372 4.68 22.57 0.08
N GLN A 373 4.97 21.31 0.38
CA GLN A 373 5.68 20.40 -0.53
C GLN A 373 4.84 20.11 -1.79
N ALA A 374 3.54 19.85 -1.63
CA ALA A 374 2.65 19.67 -2.77
C ALA A 374 2.51 20.96 -3.60
N LYS A 375 2.50 22.15 -2.99
CA LYS A 375 2.48 23.45 -3.69
C LYS A 375 3.73 23.64 -4.54
N ASN A 376 4.93 23.47 -4.00
CA ASN A 376 6.19 23.61 -4.75
C ASN A 376 6.29 22.62 -5.92
N LEU A 377 5.96 21.35 -5.70
CA LEU A 377 5.93 20.35 -6.77
C LEU A 377 4.83 20.63 -7.80
N SER A 378 3.66 21.11 -7.36
CA SER A 378 2.54 21.41 -8.24
C SER A 378 2.79 22.60 -9.15
N GLU A 379 3.49 23.62 -8.66
CA GLU A 379 3.89 24.77 -9.47
C GLU A 379 4.93 24.34 -10.51
N LYS A 380 5.95 23.57 -10.12
CA LYS A 380 7.01 23.06 -11.02
C LYS A 380 6.47 22.06 -12.06
N MET A 381 5.54 21.16 -11.70
CA MET A 381 4.87 20.25 -12.66
C MET A 381 3.95 20.98 -13.63
N ARG A 382 3.24 22.02 -13.19
CA ARG A 382 2.41 22.85 -14.07
C ARG A 382 3.25 23.75 -14.96
N ALA A 383 4.38 24.25 -14.46
CA ALA A 383 5.31 25.12 -15.19
C ALA A 383 6.09 24.39 -16.29
N SER A 384 6.49 23.14 -16.04
CA SER A 384 7.14 22.29 -17.05
C SER A 384 6.20 21.93 -18.21
N GLY A 385 4.88 21.91 -17.99
CA GLY A 385 3.89 21.64 -19.03
C GLY A 385 3.93 20.20 -19.59
N ASP A 386 4.65 19.30 -18.90
CA ASP A 386 4.91 17.94 -19.37
C ASP A 386 3.72 17.00 -19.20
N LEU A 387 2.75 17.33 -18.34
CA LEU A 387 1.65 16.44 -17.99
C LEU A 387 0.29 17.14 -18.06
N ASP A 388 -0.59 16.62 -18.92
CA ASP A 388 -2.00 17.04 -18.98
C ASP A 388 -2.80 16.45 -17.80
N PRO A 389 -3.93 17.05 -17.38
CA PRO A 389 -4.81 16.46 -16.36
C PRO A 389 -5.25 15.02 -16.72
N ILE A 390 -5.49 14.74 -18.01
CA ILE A 390 -5.81 13.40 -18.51
C ILE A 390 -4.62 12.45 -18.32
N GLY A 391 -3.39 12.93 -18.54
CA GLY A 391 -2.15 12.20 -18.28
C GLY A 391 -1.98 11.88 -16.80
N ALA A 392 -2.30 12.82 -15.91
CA ALA A 392 -2.27 12.60 -14.46
C ALA A 392 -3.23 11.48 -14.02
N TYR A 393 -4.47 11.47 -14.52
CA TYR A 393 -5.40 10.37 -14.24
C TYR A 393 -4.91 9.03 -14.81
N SER A 394 -4.38 9.04 -16.03
CA SER A 394 -3.75 7.87 -16.66
C SER A 394 -2.62 7.31 -15.81
N TYR A 395 -1.79 8.18 -15.21
CA TYR A 395 -0.69 7.83 -14.32
C TYR A 395 -1.17 7.22 -13.00
N MET A 396 -2.21 7.80 -12.39
CA MET A 396 -2.82 7.22 -11.19
C MET A 396 -3.42 5.84 -11.47
N LEU A 397 -4.07 5.68 -12.62
CA LEU A 397 -4.64 4.40 -13.05
C LEU A 397 -3.55 3.35 -13.34
N PHE A 398 -2.44 3.76 -13.96
CA PHE A 398 -1.29 2.88 -14.13
C PHE A 398 -0.74 2.45 -12.77
N THR A 399 -0.53 3.42 -11.85
CA THR A 399 -0.03 3.19 -10.48
C THR A 399 -0.88 2.23 -9.66
N LEU A 400 -2.20 2.29 -9.88
CA LEU A 400 -3.19 1.39 -9.29
C LEU A 400 -3.03 -0.06 -9.78
N LEU A 401 -2.85 -0.26 -11.09
CA LEU A 401 -2.96 -1.57 -11.72
C LEU A 401 -1.63 -2.32 -11.85
N TYR A 402 -0.49 -1.62 -11.89
CA TYR A 402 0.80 -2.29 -11.94
C TYR A 402 1.11 -2.96 -10.60
N PHE A 403 2.04 -3.93 -10.60
CA PHE A 403 2.36 -4.70 -9.41
C PHE A 403 2.64 -3.81 -8.18
N PRO A 404 2.17 -4.20 -6.98
CA PRO A 404 2.11 -3.29 -5.84
C PRO A 404 3.47 -2.96 -5.21
N CYS A 405 4.35 -3.94 -5.02
CA CYS A 405 5.72 -3.73 -4.52
C CYS A 405 6.54 -5.02 -4.64
N VAL A 406 7.88 -4.93 -4.56
CA VAL A 406 8.77 -6.11 -4.58
C VAL A 406 8.44 -7.07 -3.43
N ALA A 407 8.10 -6.55 -2.25
CA ALA A 407 7.69 -7.34 -1.09
C ALA A 407 6.47 -8.23 -1.38
N THR A 408 5.49 -7.70 -2.12
CA THR A 408 4.32 -8.46 -2.54
C THR A 408 4.71 -9.58 -3.51
N ILE A 409 5.54 -9.28 -4.52
CA ILE A 409 6.00 -10.29 -5.50
C ILE A 409 6.76 -11.42 -4.79
N ALA A 410 7.63 -11.08 -3.84
CA ALA A 410 8.35 -12.06 -3.03
C ALA A 410 7.39 -12.96 -2.23
N THR A 411 6.38 -12.38 -1.56
CA THR A 411 5.34 -13.17 -0.87
C THR A 411 4.60 -14.10 -1.84
N ILE A 412 4.22 -13.64 -3.03
CA ILE A 412 3.57 -14.48 -4.04
C ILE A 412 4.51 -15.64 -4.44
N GLY A 413 5.80 -15.36 -4.60
CA GLY A 413 6.83 -16.36 -4.85
C GLY A 413 6.88 -17.43 -3.77
N TYR A 414 6.78 -17.05 -2.49
CA TYR A 414 6.77 -17.98 -1.36
C TYR A 414 5.44 -18.73 -1.18
N GLU A 415 4.28 -18.15 -1.52
CA GLU A 415 2.95 -18.75 -1.27
C GLU A 415 2.39 -19.55 -2.46
N ALA A 416 2.63 -19.08 -3.68
CA ALA A 416 2.11 -19.67 -4.92
C ALA A 416 3.22 -20.25 -5.82
N GLY A 417 4.47 -19.80 -5.64
CA GLY A 417 5.64 -20.22 -6.42
C GLY A 417 6.11 -19.15 -7.41
N TRP A 418 7.41 -19.13 -7.71
CA TRP A 418 8.04 -18.12 -8.58
C TRP A 418 7.48 -18.03 -10.01
N LYS A 419 6.94 -19.12 -10.54
CA LYS A 419 6.23 -19.11 -11.84
C LYS A 419 5.00 -18.20 -11.80
N TRP A 420 4.25 -18.24 -10.70
CA TRP A 420 3.08 -17.40 -10.51
C TRP A 420 3.45 -15.97 -10.14
N ALA A 421 4.54 -15.76 -9.41
CA ALA A 421 5.08 -14.43 -9.18
C ALA A 421 5.45 -13.72 -10.49
N GLY A 422 6.18 -14.41 -11.39
CA GLY A 422 6.48 -13.90 -12.72
C GLY A 422 5.23 -13.62 -13.54
N PHE A 423 4.25 -14.54 -13.52
CA PHE A 423 2.95 -14.31 -14.17
C PHE A 423 2.26 -13.05 -13.64
N VAL A 424 2.27 -12.81 -12.32
CA VAL A 424 1.69 -11.60 -11.70
C VAL A 424 2.34 -10.33 -12.20
N VAL A 425 3.67 -10.30 -12.21
CA VAL A 425 4.43 -9.14 -12.73
C VAL A 425 4.06 -8.88 -14.18
N THR A 426 4.09 -9.90 -15.02
CA THR A 426 3.81 -9.74 -16.46
C THR A 426 2.36 -9.32 -16.72
N TYR A 427 1.37 -10.01 -16.15
CA TYR A 427 -0.03 -9.69 -16.46
C TYR A 427 -0.43 -8.32 -15.89
N SER A 428 0.04 -7.95 -14.69
CA SER A 428 -0.30 -6.66 -14.07
C SER A 428 0.32 -5.50 -14.84
N LEU A 429 1.56 -5.64 -15.31
CA LEU A 429 2.21 -4.63 -16.14
C LEU A 429 1.50 -4.45 -17.49
N VAL A 430 1.15 -5.57 -18.16
CA VAL A 430 0.40 -5.52 -19.43
C VAL A 430 -0.99 -4.93 -19.22
N LEU A 431 -1.68 -5.34 -18.16
CA LEU A 431 -2.99 -4.80 -17.81
C LEU A 431 -2.92 -3.29 -17.55
N ALA A 432 -1.98 -2.86 -16.71
CA ALA A 432 -1.80 -1.45 -16.38
C ALA A 432 -1.56 -0.63 -17.65
N TRP A 433 -0.61 -1.07 -18.49
CA TRP A 433 -0.28 -0.41 -19.75
C TRP A 433 -1.46 -0.32 -20.71
N VAL A 434 -2.23 -1.41 -20.87
CA VAL A 434 -3.39 -1.43 -21.76
C VAL A 434 -4.49 -0.51 -21.23
N VAL A 435 -4.84 -0.59 -19.94
CA VAL A 435 -5.96 0.19 -19.39
C VAL A 435 -5.61 1.68 -19.35
N SER A 436 -4.39 2.06 -18.97
CA SER A 436 -3.95 3.47 -18.97
C SER A 436 -3.89 4.04 -20.38
N ALA A 437 -3.34 3.30 -21.36
CA ALA A 437 -3.25 3.75 -22.74
C ALA A 437 -4.63 3.90 -23.39
N VAL A 438 -5.53 2.94 -23.15
CA VAL A 438 -6.92 3.01 -23.61
C VAL A 438 -7.64 4.20 -22.99
N PHE A 439 -7.48 4.41 -21.68
CA PHE A 439 -8.07 5.56 -20.99
C PHE A 439 -7.57 6.88 -21.59
N TYR A 440 -6.25 7.09 -21.68
CA TYR A 440 -5.67 8.34 -22.18
C TYR A 440 -6.12 8.65 -23.61
N ARG A 441 -6.16 7.64 -24.48
CA ARG A 441 -6.59 7.81 -25.88
C ARG A 441 -8.07 8.10 -26.03
N ILE A 442 -8.92 7.43 -25.25
CA ILE A 442 -10.36 7.71 -25.26
C ILE A 442 -10.63 9.10 -24.70
N ALA A 443 -10.01 9.46 -23.58
CA ALA A 443 -10.20 10.75 -22.95
C ALA A 443 -9.74 11.91 -23.83
N LYS A 444 -8.67 11.74 -24.63
CA LYS A 444 -8.20 12.76 -25.58
C LYS A 444 -9.10 12.95 -26.81
N LEU A 445 -10.05 12.04 -27.06
CA LEU A 445 -11.02 12.15 -28.16
C LEU A 445 -12.26 12.98 -27.79
N PHE A 446 -12.52 13.16 -26.49
CA PHE A 446 -13.58 13.99 -25.95
C PHE A 446 -13.00 15.33 -25.47
#